data_AF-A0A235B937-F1
#
_entry.id   AF-A0A235B937-F1
#
_cell.length_a   1.000
_cell.length_b   1.000
_cell.length_c   1.000
_cell.angle_alpha   90.00
_cell.angle_beta   90.00
_cell.angle_gamma   90.00
#
_symmetry.space_group_name_H-M   'P 1'
#
loop_
_entity.id
_entity.type
_entity.pdbx_description
1 polymer ?
#
loop_
_entity_poly.entity_id
_entity_poly.type
_entity_poly.pdbx_seq_one_letter_code
_entity_poly.pdbx_strand_id
1 'polypeptide(L)'
;MNIDIVKQIMTLEEEEGAVLSGKTGAGWKDGVINSMPINGYFVGYVEKDDRTYFFATNLEASDLATGGKAKAITLQILRDQGLYPSQN
;
A
#
# COMPACT_ATOMS: atom_id res chain seq x y z
N MET A 1 -19.66 -10.66 -8.94
CA MET A 1 -19.73 -11.66 -7.85
C MET A 1 -18.52 -12.61 -7.90
N ASN A 2 -17.36 -12.11 -7.49
CA ASN A 2 -16.14 -12.82 -7.04
C ASN A 2 -15.12 -11.70 -6.81
N ILE A 3 -14.91 -10.88 -7.83
CA ILE A 3 -14.05 -9.70 -7.78
C ILE A 3 -14.50 -8.67 -6.72
N ASP A 4 -15.81 -8.51 -6.54
CA ASP A 4 -16.37 -7.58 -5.55
C ASP A 4 -15.97 -7.98 -4.12
N ILE A 5 -15.93 -9.28 -3.84
CA ILE A 5 -15.49 -9.82 -2.54
C ILE A 5 -13.99 -9.58 -2.36
N VAL A 6 -13.19 -9.80 -3.41
CA VAL A 6 -11.74 -9.51 -3.36
C VAL A 6 -11.49 -8.04 -3.09
N LYS A 7 -12.19 -7.13 -3.78
CA LYS A 7 -12.10 -5.69 -3.53
C LYS A 7 -12.46 -5.32 -2.10
N GLN A 8 -13.56 -5.89 -1.58
CA GLN A 8 -14.00 -5.66 -0.21
C GLN A 8 -12.95 -6.10 0.82
N ILE A 9 -12.31 -7.26 0.62
CA ILE A 9 -11.25 -7.76 1.51
C ILE A 9 -9.99 -6.88 1.45
N MET A 10 -9.74 -6.24 0.31
CA MET A 10 -8.56 -5.38 0.11
C MET A 10 -8.75 -3.95 0.64
N THR A 11 -9.98 -3.51 0.93
CA THR A 11 -10.23 -2.20 1.52
C THR A 11 -9.61 -2.11 2.90
N LEU A 12 -8.72 -1.14 3.09
CA LEU A 12 -7.98 -0.93 4.32
C LEU A 12 -8.65 0.14 5.17
N GLU A 13 -8.94 1.29 4.56
CA GLU A 13 -9.35 2.51 5.23
C GLU A 13 -10.29 3.30 4.31
N GLU A 14 -11.26 4.00 4.90
CA GLU A 14 -12.13 4.99 4.25
C GLU A 14 -12.08 6.27 5.10
N GLU A 15 -11.59 7.36 4.51
CA GLU A 15 -11.32 8.60 5.23
C GLU A 15 -11.55 9.82 4.31
N GLU A 16 -12.28 10.83 4.80
CA GLU A 16 -12.55 12.10 4.11
C GLU A 16 -12.94 11.98 2.61
N GLY A 17 -13.75 10.98 2.27
CA GLY A 17 -14.21 10.75 0.89
C GLY A 17 -13.19 10.07 -0.02
N ALA A 18 -12.10 9.54 0.54
CA ALA A 18 -11.16 8.66 -0.14
C ALA A 18 -11.24 7.23 0.43
N VAL A 19 -11.27 6.24 -0.47
CA VAL A 19 -11.20 4.81 -0.10
C VAL A 19 -9.84 4.27 -0.52
N LEU A 20 -9.08 3.71 0.43
CA LEU A 20 -7.80 3.05 0.17
C LEU A 20 -7.99 1.54 0.16
N SER A 21 -7.67 0.91 -0.97
CA SER A 21 -7.59 -0.54 -1.10
C SER A 21 -6.19 -0.96 -1.51
N GLY A 22 -5.65 -2.00 -0.89
CA GLY A 22 -4.33 -2.48 -1.28
C GLY A 22 -3.81 -3.63 -0.44
N LYS A 23 -2.70 -4.22 -0.89
CA LYS A 23 -2.05 -5.34 -0.21
C LYS A 23 -0.55 -5.08 -0.08
N THR A 24 -0.04 -5.33 1.12
CA THR A 24 1.40 -5.30 1.40
C THR A 24 2.05 -6.66 1.11
N GLY A 25 3.32 -6.63 0.72
CA GLY A 25 4.18 -7.80 0.57
C GLY A 25 5.56 -7.53 1.16
N ALA A 26 6.27 -8.59 1.57
CA ALA A 26 7.64 -8.50 2.02
C ALA A 26 8.43 -9.72 1.53
N GLY A 27 9.62 -9.47 1.00
CA GLY A 27 10.65 -10.46 0.68
C GLY A 27 11.71 -10.47 1.77
N TRP A 28 12.11 -11.67 2.18
CA TRP A 28 13.05 -11.89 3.27
C TRP A 28 14.41 -12.31 2.73
N LYS A 29 15.47 -11.92 3.43
CA LYS A 29 16.84 -12.28 3.10
C LYS A 29 16.96 -13.81 3.03
N ASP A 30 17.59 -14.27 1.94
CA ASP A 30 17.81 -15.68 1.62
C ASP A 30 16.50 -16.51 1.56
N GLY A 31 15.35 -15.86 1.39
CA GLY A 31 14.03 -16.50 1.38
C GLY A 31 13.57 -17.02 2.75
N VAL A 32 14.31 -16.72 3.82
CA VAL A 32 14.00 -17.23 5.17
C VAL A 32 12.92 -16.38 5.80
N ILE A 33 11.73 -16.96 6.02
CA ILE A 33 10.59 -16.24 6.59
C ILE A 33 10.95 -15.68 7.98
N ASN A 34 10.56 -14.42 8.23
CA ASN A 34 10.87 -13.66 9.45
C ASN A 34 12.35 -13.34 9.67
N SER A 35 13.19 -13.43 8.63
CA SER A 35 14.57 -12.94 8.66
C SER A 35 14.63 -11.42 8.46
N MET A 36 15.66 -10.90 7.80
CA MET A 36 15.77 -9.48 7.47
C MET A 36 14.94 -9.14 6.23
N PRO A 37 13.97 -8.20 6.29
CA PRO A 37 13.21 -7.79 5.12
C PRO A 37 14.09 -6.94 4.20
N ILE A 38 14.26 -7.41 2.96
CA ILE A 38 15.11 -6.76 1.93
C ILE A 38 14.28 -6.19 0.78
N ASN A 39 13.04 -6.66 0.59
CA ASN A 39 12.13 -6.16 -0.43
C ASN A 39 10.74 -5.91 0.16
N GLY A 40 10.15 -4.74 -0.08
CA GLY A 40 8.84 -4.36 0.45
C GLY A 40 7.92 -3.88 -0.67
N TYR A 41 6.69 -4.38 -0.70
CA TYR A 41 5.70 -4.00 -1.71
C TYR A 41 4.44 -3.44 -1.08
N PHE A 42 3.84 -2.46 -1.74
CA PHE A 42 2.46 -2.05 -1.52
C PHE A 42 1.81 -1.73 -2.86
N VAL A 43 0.79 -2.50 -3.23
CA VAL A 43 0.08 -2.37 -4.51
C VAL A 43 -1.40 -2.22 -4.22
N GLY A 44 -2.05 -1.31 -4.93
CA GLY A 44 -3.45 -0.98 -4.66
C GLY A 44 -3.94 0.22 -5.47
N TYR A 45 -5.01 0.82 -4.96
CA TYR A 45 -5.63 1.99 -5.55
C TYR A 45 -6.31 2.86 -4.49
N VAL A 46 -6.52 4.14 -4.84
CA VAL A 46 -7.37 5.08 -4.10
C VAL A 46 -8.55 5.49 -4.96
N GLU A 47 -9.75 5.44 -4.41
CA GLU A 47 -10.97 6.00 -5.02
C GLU A 47 -11.27 7.35 -4.35
N LYS A 48 -11.34 8.43 -5.13
CA LYS A 48 -11.61 9.80 -4.68
C LYS A 48 -12.23 10.63 -5.80
N ASP A 49 -13.26 11.42 -5.50
CA ASP A 49 -13.93 12.33 -6.46
C ASP A 49 -14.34 11.63 -7.78
N ASP A 50 -14.99 10.45 -7.68
CA ASP A 50 -15.37 9.58 -8.81
C ASP A 50 -14.21 9.14 -9.72
N ARG A 51 -12.97 9.19 -9.21
CA ARG A 51 -11.77 8.75 -9.92
C ARG A 51 -11.05 7.65 -9.13
N THR A 52 -10.39 6.77 -9.87
CA THR A 52 -9.55 5.70 -9.32
C THR A 52 -8.09 5.94 -9.70
N TYR A 53 -7.21 5.97 -8.71
CA TYR A 53 -5.77 6.16 -8.86
C TYR A 53 -5.04 4.90 -8.44
N PHE A 54 -4.32 4.25 -9.36
CA PHE A 54 -3.58 3.02 -9.09
C PHE A 54 -2.13 3.32 -8.69
N PHE A 55 -1.59 2.53 -7.77
CA PHE A 55 -0.19 2.64 -7.35
C PHE A 55 0.46 1.25 -7.22
N ALA A 56 1.77 1.22 -7.39
CA ALA A 56 2.61 0.07 -7.12
C ALA A 56 3.97 0.55 -6.61
N THR A 57 4.20 0.39 -5.31
CA THR A 57 5.46 0.76 -4.66
C THR A 57 6.30 -0.47 -4.40
N ASN A 58 7.54 -0.46 -4.86
CA ASN A 58 8.57 -1.45 -4.54
C ASN A 58 9.73 -0.76 -3.80
N LEU A 59 10.16 -1.34 -2.70
CA LEU A 59 11.33 -0.93 -1.93
C LEU A 59 12.34 -2.07 -1.93
N GLU A 60 13.60 -1.73 -2.18
CA GLU A 60 14.72 -2.65 -2.06
C GLU A 60 15.81 -1.98 -1.21
N ALA A 61 16.26 -2.67 -0.17
CA ALA A 61 17.30 -2.18 0.73
C ALA A 61 18.04 -3.34 1.41
N SER A 62 19.20 -3.05 2.01
CA SER A 62 19.94 -4.02 2.81
C SER A 62 19.18 -4.52 4.03
N ASP A 63 18.26 -3.70 4.55
CA ASP A 63 17.42 -3.94 5.72
C ASP A 63 16.19 -3.02 5.73
N LEU A 64 15.22 -3.30 6.61
CA LEU A 64 14.02 -2.48 6.85
C LEU A 64 13.12 -2.21 5.63
N ALA A 65 13.35 -2.87 4.49
CA ALA A 65 12.49 -2.83 3.31
C ALA A 65 11.24 -3.70 3.52
N THR A 66 10.40 -3.31 4.48
CA THR A 66 9.15 -4.00 4.81
C THR A 66 8.00 -3.51 3.93
N GLY A 67 6.96 -4.34 3.77
CA GLY A 67 5.69 -3.89 3.18
C GLY A 67 5.03 -2.74 3.95
N GLY A 68 5.25 -2.65 5.27
CA GLY A 68 4.81 -1.52 6.08
C GLY A 68 5.52 -0.21 5.72
N LYS A 69 6.84 -0.26 5.48
CA LYS A 69 7.60 0.89 5.00
C LYS A 69 7.16 1.31 3.60
N ALA A 70 6.86 0.35 2.72
CA ALA A 70 6.29 0.61 1.40
C ALA A 70 4.92 1.30 1.50
N LYS A 71 4.03 0.84 2.39
CA LYS A 71 2.76 1.52 2.69
C LYS A 71 2.99 2.95 3.17
N ALA A 72 3.89 3.17 4.12
CA ALA A 72 4.17 4.50 4.66
C ALA A 72 4.66 5.50 3.60
N ILE A 73 5.60 5.10 2.74
CA ILE A 73 6.09 5.94 1.64
C ILE A 73 4.98 6.23 0.63
N THR A 74 4.18 5.22 0.28
CA THR A 74 3.05 5.39 -0.65
C THR A 74 2.03 6.39 -0.11
N LEU A 75 1.66 6.29 1.16
CA LEU A 75 0.72 7.22 1.79
C LEU A 75 1.28 8.65 1.82
N GLN A 76 2.58 8.82 2.06
CA GLN A 76 3.20 10.14 1.98
C GLN A 76 3.07 10.73 0.56
N ILE A 77 3.41 9.97 -0.47
CA ILE A 77 3.30 10.42 -1.86
C ILE A 77 1.84 10.75 -2.21
N LEU A 78 0.88 9.91 -1.84
CA LEU A 78 -0.53 10.15 -2.10
C LEU A 78 -1.04 11.44 -1.43
N ARG A 79 -0.58 11.73 -0.21
CA ARG A 79 -0.87 12.98 0.49
C ARG A 79 -0.24 14.19 -0.19
N ASP A 80 1.02 14.08 -0.57
CA ASP A 80 1.75 15.14 -1.28
C ASP A 80 1.09 15.48 -2.64
N GLN A 81 0.39 14.51 -3.24
CA GLN A 81 -0.39 14.69 -4.47
C GLN A 81 -1.86 15.11 -4.22
N GLY A 82 -2.30 15.25 -2.96
CA GLY A 82 -3.69 15.57 -2.61
C GLY A 82 -4.70 14.46 -2.93
N LEU A 83 -4.23 13.23 -3.05
CA LEU A 83 -5.04 12.05 -3.39
C LEU A 83 -5.53 11.28 -2.17
N TYR A 84 -4.90 11.48 -1.01
CA TYR A 84 -5.29 10.84 0.25
C TYR A 84 -5.23 11.85 1.42
N PRO A 85 -6.06 11.70 2.46
CA PRO A 85 -6.12 12.63 3.59
C PRO A 85 -4.79 12.79 4.32
N SER A 86 -4.53 14.00 4.80
CA SER A 86 -3.33 14.32 5.56
C SER A 86 -3.32 13.58 6.90
N GLN A 87 -2.15 13.19 7.41
CA GLN A 87 -2.08 12.62 8.75
C GLN A 87 -2.33 13.73 9.77
N ASN A 88 -3.34 13.54 10.62
CA ASN A 88 -3.57 14.37 11.82
C ASN A 88 -2.47 14.16 12.87
#